data_AF-R7J5N4-F1
#
_entry.id   AF-R7J5N4-F1
#
_cell.length_a   1.000
_cell.length_b   1.000
_cell.length_c   1.000
_cell.angle_alpha   90.00
_cell.angle_beta   90.00
_cell.angle_gamma   90.00
#
_symmetry.space_group_name_H-M   'P 1'
#
loop_
_entity.id
_entity.type
_entity.pdbx_description
1 polymer ?
#
loop_
_entity_poly.entity_id
_entity_poly.type
_entity_poly.pdbx_seq_one_letter_code
_entity_poly.pdbx_strand_id
1 'polypeptide(L)'
;MGLLIFAYRKLDIIHRKNELQYRLMNLTRKLSDLQQYAANIADGSVSMNDMMNTPSSMFGRQMMFMQYAHNGALFGAQQKFGMMQPMIAMQMQQMQDPNMQMMYQQWIFKNLYDQERERMGKQEAKLLNEQEKQIQQEKVKLETQLKLLEQEYEACKQGEENEIKMWKPEY
;
A
#
# COMPACT_ATOMS: atom_id res chain seq x y z
N MET A 1 -41.74 -23.09 -16.03
CA MET A 1 -40.83 -22.01 -16.46
C MET A 1 -40.01 -21.42 -15.30
N GLY A 2 -40.42 -21.55 -14.02
CA GLY A 2 -39.65 -20.98 -12.90
C GLY A 2 -38.33 -21.71 -12.62
N LEU A 3 -38.27 -23.04 -12.78
CA LEU A 3 -37.02 -23.81 -12.61
C LEU A 3 -35.86 -23.30 -13.49
N LEU A 4 -36.15 -22.92 -14.74
CA LEU A 4 -35.14 -22.36 -15.66
C LEU A 4 -34.69 -20.95 -15.23
N ILE A 5 -35.59 -20.16 -14.64
CA ILE A 5 -35.27 -18.82 -14.10
C ILE A 5 -34.36 -18.95 -12.88
N PHE A 6 -34.65 -19.89 -11.96
CA PHE A 6 -33.78 -20.17 -10.81
C PHE A 6 -32.42 -20.72 -11.24
N ALA A 7 -32.38 -21.61 -12.23
CA ALA A 7 -31.12 -22.13 -12.78
C ALA A 7 -30.24 -21.02 -13.38
N TYR A 8 -30.83 -20.13 -14.20
CA TYR A 8 -30.13 -18.98 -14.77
C TYR A 8 -29.63 -18.02 -13.68
N ARG A 9 -30.46 -17.70 -12.68
CA ARG A 9 -30.06 -16.79 -11.60
C ARG A 9 -28.94 -17.37 -10.74
N LYS A 10 -28.98 -18.66 -10.41
CA LYS A 10 -27.88 -19.34 -9.72
C LYS A 10 -26.57 -19.27 -10.50
N LEU A 11 -26.60 -19.46 -11.83
CA LEU A 11 -25.41 -19.34 -12.67
C LEU A 11 -24.83 -17.92 -12.66
N ASP A 12 -25.69 -16.89 -12.81
CA ASP A 12 -25.28 -15.48 -12.69
C ASP A 12 -24.64 -15.18 -11.32
N ILE A 13 -25.25 -15.67 -10.24
CA ILE A 13 -24.69 -15.53 -8.88
C ILE A 13 -23.32 -16.21 -8.76
N ILE A 14 -23.15 -17.43 -9.31
CA ILE A 14 -21.86 -18.15 -9.28
C ILE A 14 -20.78 -17.35 -10.03
N HIS A 15 -21.08 -16.81 -11.21
CA HIS A 15 -20.14 -15.98 -11.95
C HIS A 15 -19.74 -14.73 -11.17
N ARG A 16 -20.70 -14.04 -10.55
CA ARG A 16 -20.43 -12.85 -9.72
C ARG A 16 -19.60 -13.21 -8.48
N LYS A 17 -19.89 -14.32 -7.79
CA LYS A 17 -19.10 -14.79 -6.65
C LYS A 17 -17.65 -15.03 -7.06
N ASN A 18 -17.42 -15.70 -8.18
CA ASN A 18 -16.07 -15.95 -8.70
C ASN A 18 -15.32 -14.64 -8.99
N GLU A 19 -15.97 -13.69 -9.68
CA GLU A 19 -15.35 -12.38 -9.98
C GLU A 19 -14.96 -11.62 -8.69
N LEU A 20 -15.85 -11.58 -7.71
CA LEU A 20 -15.58 -10.94 -6.41
C LEU A 20 -14.46 -11.65 -5.64
N GLN A 21 -14.42 -12.99 -5.68
CA GLN A 21 -13.33 -13.77 -5.07
C GLN A 21 -11.98 -13.50 -5.74
N TYR A 22 -11.93 -13.40 -7.07
CA TYR A 22 -10.72 -13.01 -7.79
C TYR A 22 -10.24 -11.61 -7.38
N ARG A 23 -11.17 -10.64 -7.26
CA ARG A 23 -10.83 -9.29 -6.77
C ARG A 23 -10.31 -9.33 -5.34
N LEU A 24 -10.95 -10.09 -4.44
CA LEU A 24 -10.53 -10.24 -3.05
C LEU A 24 -9.14 -10.89 -2.93
N MET A 25 -8.85 -11.88 -3.76
CA MET A 25 -7.52 -12.50 -3.85
C MET A 25 -6.46 -11.48 -4.26
N ASN A 26 -6.72 -10.69 -5.31
CA ASN A 26 -5.79 -9.67 -5.79
C ASN A 26 -5.55 -8.58 -4.74
N LEU A 27 -6.60 -8.10 -4.06
CA LEU A 27 -6.47 -7.14 -2.96
C LEU A 27 -5.69 -7.72 -1.78
N THR A 28 -5.88 -8.99 -1.47
CA THR A 28 -5.15 -9.66 -0.39
C THR A 28 -3.67 -9.81 -0.72
N ARG A 29 -3.32 -10.16 -1.96
CA ARG A 29 -1.92 -10.16 -2.43
C ARG A 29 -1.30 -8.77 -2.32
N LYS A 30 -2.02 -7.74 -2.81
CA LYS A 30 -1.57 -6.35 -2.74
C LYS A 30 -1.37 -5.87 -1.30
N LEU A 31 -2.24 -6.27 -0.38
CA LEU A 31 -2.10 -5.96 1.05
C LEU A 31 -0.84 -6.62 1.64
N SER A 32 -0.62 -7.90 1.35
CA SER A 32 0.58 -8.61 1.80
C SER A 32 1.86 -7.94 1.29
N ASP A 33 1.88 -7.58 0.01
CA ASP A 33 3.03 -6.90 -0.59
C ASP A 33 3.27 -5.51 0.03
N LEU A 34 2.20 -4.77 0.33
CA LEU A 34 2.28 -3.48 1.02
C LEU A 34 2.79 -3.60 2.44
N GLN A 35 2.36 -4.62 3.19
CA GLN A 35 2.83 -4.87 4.56
C GLN A 35 4.31 -5.24 4.59
N GLN A 36 4.77 -6.05 3.63
CA GLN A 36 6.20 -6.37 3.50
C GLN A 36 7.02 -5.13 3.12
N TYR A 37 6.51 -4.30 2.22
CA TYR A 37 7.14 -3.03 1.86
C TYR A 37 7.17 -2.03 3.03
N ALA A 38 6.09 -1.92 3.80
CA ALA A 38 6.02 -1.06 4.98
C ALA A 38 7.01 -1.50 6.06
N ALA A 39 7.16 -2.81 6.28
CA ALA A 39 8.16 -3.37 7.18
C ALA A 39 9.59 -3.00 6.76
N ASN A 40 9.89 -3.04 5.46
CA ASN A 40 11.21 -2.67 4.92
C ASN A 40 11.50 -1.16 4.99
N ILE A 41 10.48 -0.30 5.06
CA ILE A 41 10.67 1.16 5.21
C ILE A 41 10.73 1.60 6.67
N ALA A 42 10.09 0.87 7.58
CA ALA A 42 9.97 1.25 8.98
C ALA A 42 11.31 1.46 9.70
N ASP A 43 12.36 0.74 9.29
CA ASP A 43 13.72 0.88 9.86
C ASP A 43 14.50 2.12 9.35
N GLY A 44 13.88 2.98 8.55
CA GLY A 44 14.44 4.31 8.21
C GLY A 44 15.66 4.29 7.28
N SER A 45 16.15 3.11 6.92
CA SER A 45 17.13 2.89 5.87
C SER A 45 16.65 1.79 4.94
N VAL A 46 16.22 2.17 3.74
CA VAL A 46 16.14 1.21 2.63
C VAL A 46 17.58 0.81 2.31
N SER A 47 18.05 -0.29 2.91
CA SER A 47 19.34 -0.88 2.58
C SER A 47 19.21 -1.67 1.28
N MET A 48 20.33 -1.86 0.57
CA MET A 48 20.40 -2.72 -0.63
C MET A 48 19.86 -4.14 -0.33
N ASN A 49 19.99 -4.58 0.93
CA ASN A 49 19.49 -5.86 1.42
C ASN A 49 17.95 -5.90 1.50
N ASP A 50 17.31 -4.81 1.92
CA ASP A 50 15.84 -4.69 1.97
C ASP A 50 15.25 -4.63 0.56
N MET A 51 16.02 -4.07 -0.39
CA MET A 51 15.65 -4.05 -1.80
C MET A 51 15.63 -5.46 -2.42
N MET A 52 16.51 -6.37 -1.97
CA MET A 52 16.48 -7.78 -2.39
C MET A 52 15.30 -8.56 -1.79
N ASN A 53 14.82 -8.15 -0.61
CA ASN A 53 13.69 -8.76 0.08
C ASN A 53 12.33 -8.13 -0.26
N THR A 54 12.31 -7.17 -1.19
CA THR A 54 11.07 -6.50 -1.59
C THR A 54 10.33 -7.32 -2.65
N PRO A 55 9.02 -7.54 -2.52
CA PRO A 55 8.21 -8.18 -3.56
C PRO A 55 8.42 -7.51 -4.92
N SER A 56 8.50 -8.30 -5.99
CA SER A 56 8.72 -7.78 -7.35
C SER A 56 7.64 -6.78 -7.80
N SER A 57 6.41 -6.91 -7.28
CA SER A 57 5.29 -5.98 -7.46
C SER A 57 5.53 -4.60 -6.83
N MET A 58 6.37 -4.51 -5.80
CA MET A 58 6.66 -3.29 -5.03
C MET A 58 8.07 -2.74 -5.30
N PHE A 59 8.93 -3.51 -5.96
CA PHE A 59 10.30 -3.11 -6.30
C PHE A 59 10.35 -1.78 -7.07
N GLY A 60 9.51 -1.61 -8.10
CA GLY A 60 9.45 -0.37 -8.87
C GLY A 60 9.04 0.84 -8.02
N ARG A 61 8.11 0.62 -7.07
CA ARG A 61 7.68 1.64 -6.13
C ARG A 61 8.79 1.96 -5.12
N GLN A 62 9.52 0.96 -4.65
CA GLN A 62 10.67 1.16 -3.77
C GLN A 62 11.79 1.96 -4.45
N MET A 63 12.09 1.66 -5.72
CA MET A 63 13.06 2.43 -6.51
C MET A 63 12.62 3.88 -6.71
N MET A 64 11.34 4.09 -7.07
CA MET A 64 10.74 5.42 -7.15
C MET A 64 10.83 6.16 -5.82
N PHE A 65 10.46 5.52 -4.71
CA PHE A 65 10.54 6.11 -3.37
C PHE A 65 11.98 6.45 -3.01
N MET A 66 12.94 5.57 -3.28
CA MET A 66 14.36 5.84 -2.99
C MET A 66 14.87 7.03 -3.80
N GLN A 67 14.53 7.10 -5.09
CA GLN A 67 14.92 8.22 -5.95
C GLN A 67 14.22 9.53 -5.57
N TYR A 68 12.94 9.47 -5.20
CA TYR A 68 12.17 10.62 -4.74
C TYR A 68 12.63 11.11 -3.36
N ALA A 69 12.84 10.21 -2.41
CA ALA A 69 13.37 10.52 -1.09
C ALA A 69 14.80 11.07 -1.20
N HIS A 70 15.64 10.52 -2.09
CA HIS A 70 16.98 11.03 -2.34
C HIS A 70 16.95 12.45 -2.92
N ASN A 71 16.21 12.69 -4.01
CA ASN A 71 16.11 14.02 -4.62
C ASN A 71 15.43 15.05 -3.70
N GLY A 72 14.37 14.64 -3.00
CA GLY A 72 13.64 15.49 -2.06
C GLY A 72 14.50 15.86 -0.84
N ALA A 73 15.22 14.89 -0.28
CA ALA A 73 16.15 15.14 0.82
C ALA A 73 17.34 15.99 0.36
N LEU A 74 17.86 15.78 -0.86
CA LEU A 74 18.95 16.58 -1.39
C LEU A 74 18.53 18.03 -1.62
N PHE A 75 17.36 18.27 -2.22
CA PHE A 75 16.82 19.61 -2.43
C PHE A 75 16.49 20.31 -1.10
N GLY A 76 15.83 19.61 -0.17
CA GLY A 76 15.51 20.15 1.15
C GLY A 76 16.75 20.46 1.98
N ALA A 77 17.74 19.56 1.97
CA ALA A 77 19.02 19.79 2.62
C ALA A 77 19.76 20.97 1.98
N GLN A 78 19.79 21.08 0.65
CA GLN A 78 20.47 22.17 -0.06
C GLN A 78 19.80 23.53 0.20
N GLN A 79 18.47 23.58 0.27
CA GLN A 79 17.73 24.80 0.61
C GLN A 79 17.99 25.24 2.06
N LYS A 80 17.88 24.31 3.02
CA LYS A 80 18.16 24.60 4.44
C LYS A 80 19.62 24.98 4.65
N PHE A 81 20.54 24.29 3.96
CA PHE A 81 21.96 24.58 4.00
C PHE A 81 22.26 25.97 3.42
N GLY A 82 21.63 26.34 2.29
CA GLY A 82 21.74 27.69 1.71
C GLY A 82 21.21 28.79 2.63
N MET A 83 20.11 28.55 3.34
CA MET A 83 19.59 29.49 4.35
C MET A 83 20.47 29.58 5.60
N MET A 84 21.06 28.47 6.04
CA MET A 84 22.00 28.45 7.16
C MET A 84 23.41 28.89 6.76
N GLN A 85 23.71 29.00 5.46
CA GLN A 85 25.02 29.38 4.95
C GLN A 85 25.58 30.67 5.58
N PRO A 86 24.82 31.75 5.81
CA PRO A 86 25.31 32.95 6.46
C PRO A 86 25.67 32.71 7.94
N MET A 87 24.86 31.91 8.65
CA MET A 87 25.08 31.56 10.05
C MET A 87 26.26 30.59 10.21
N ILE A 88 26.36 29.60 9.32
CA ILE A 88 27.47 28.66 9.24
C ILE A 88 28.76 29.41 8.91
N ALA A 89 28.73 30.34 7.94
CA ALA A 89 29.89 31.18 7.62
C ALA A 89 30.34 32.04 8.81
N MET A 90 29.39 32.59 9.58
CA MET A 90 29.68 33.37 10.79
C MET A 90 30.28 32.51 11.92
N GLN A 91 29.79 31.29 12.10
CA GLN A 91 30.34 30.33 13.08
C GLN A 91 31.69 29.77 12.63
N MET A 92 31.87 29.55 11.33
CA MET A 92 33.13 29.11 10.74
C MET A 92 34.20 30.19 10.72
N GLN A 93 33.84 31.47 10.80
CA GLN A 93 34.79 32.58 10.92
C GLN A 93 35.58 32.54 12.24
N GLN A 94 35.09 31.79 13.24
CA GLN A 94 35.82 31.52 14.49
C GLN A 94 36.71 30.27 14.43
N MET A 95 36.55 29.38 13.44
CA MET A 95 37.41 28.21 13.23
C MET A 95 38.54 28.54 12.25
N GLN A 96 39.79 28.50 12.73
CA GLN A 96 40.98 28.86 11.95
C GLN A 96 41.39 27.83 10.89
N ASP A 97 40.90 26.59 10.95
CA ASP A 97 41.40 25.48 10.11
C ASP A 97 40.52 25.22 8.86
N PRO A 98 41.02 25.44 7.62
CA PRO A 98 40.26 25.29 6.38
C PRO A 98 39.74 23.86 6.12
N ASN A 99 40.46 22.86 6.63
CA ASN A 99 40.08 21.45 6.45
C ASN A 99 38.92 21.04 7.36
N MET A 100 38.87 21.62 8.57
CA MET A 100 37.74 21.47 9.49
C MET A 100 36.49 22.20 8.98
N GLN A 101 36.65 23.35 8.31
CA GLN A 101 35.53 24.07 7.72
C GLN A 101 34.76 23.23 6.68
N MET A 102 35.48 22.56 5.78
CA MET A 102 34.85 21.67 4.80
C MET A 102 34.18 20.47 5.47
N MET A 103 34.83 19.88 6.47
CA MET A 103 34.28 18.74 7.20
C MET A 103 32.99 19.12 7.96
N TYR A 104 32.96 20.30 8.57
CA TYR A 104 31.80 20.81 9.30
C TYR A 104 30.62 21.10 8.37
N GLN A 105 30.87 21.71 7.20
CA GLN A 105 29.84 21.87 6.16
C GLN A 105 29.25 20.54 5.71
N GLN A 106 30.09 19.53 5.43
CA GLN A 106 29.60 18.21 5.03
C GLN A 106 28.81 17.52 6.16
N TRP A 107 29.24 17.66 7.42
CA TRP A 107 28.53 17.09 8.56
C TRP A 107 27.16 17.72 8.77
N ILE A 108 27.05 19.05 8.66
CA ILE A 108 25.76 19.76 8.72
C ILE A 108 24.86 19.31 7.57
N PHE A 109 25.39 19.26 6.34
CA PHE A 109 24.63 18.81 5.18
C PHE A 109 24.13 17.38 5.35
N LYS A 110 24.98 16.47 5.84
CA LYS A 110 24.61 15.08 6.11
C LYS A 110 23.50 14.98 7.16
N ASN A 111 23.60 15.72 8.27
CA ASN A 111 22.54 15.74 9.28
C ASN A 111 21.21 16.27 8.73
N LEU A 112 21.24 17.36 7.94
CA LEU A 112 20.05 17.90 7.30
C LEU A 112 19.44 16.92 6.29
N TYR A 113 20.29 16.23 5.54
CA TYR A 113 19.89 15.19 4.59
C TYR A 113 19.24 14.00 5.31
N ASP A 114 19.85 13.49 6.38
CA ASP A 114 19.32 12.39 7.17
C ASP A 114 17.97 12.76 7.81
N GLN A 115 17.84 13.99 8.32
CA GLN A 115 16.59 14.52 8.87
C GLN A 115 15.47 14.63 7.83
N GLU A 116 15.76 15.15 6.64
CA GLU A 116 14.78 15.21 5.55
C GLU A 116 14.41 13.82 5.06
N ARG A 117 15.37 12.89 4.97
CA ARG A 117 15.10 11.50 4.59
C ARG A 117 14.18 10.80 5.59
N GLU A 118 14.39 11.01 6.89
CA GLU A 118 13.51 10.49 7.94
C GLU A 118 12.08 11.08 7.82
N ARG A 119 11.98 12.37 7.51
CA ARG A 119 10.68 13.04 7.27
C ARG A 119 9.95 12.42 6.07
N MET A 120 10.66 12.15 4.98
CA MET A 120 10.10 11.50 3.79
C MET A 120 9.69 10.05 4.08
N GLY A 121 10.47 9.31 4.87
CA GLY A 121 10.11 7.98 5.36
C GLY A 121 8.81 7.98 6.18
N LYS A 122 8.64 8.95 7.09
CA LYS A 122 7.40 9.12 7.86
C LYS A 122 6.19 9.48 6.98
N GLN A 123 6.40 10.25 5.90
CA GLN A 123 5.32 10.56 4.95
C GLN A 123 4.91 9.32 4.14
N GLU A 124 5.86 8.54 3.62
CA GLU A 124 5.55 7.31 2.89
C GLU A 124 4.87 6.28 3.81
N ALA A 125 5.33 6.13 5.06
CA ALA A 125 4.69 5.25 6.03
C ALA A 125 3.22 5.64 6.30
N LYS A 126 2.91 6.95 6.34
CA LYS A 126 1.52 7.43 6.45
C LYS A 126 0.69 7.08 5.21
N LEU A 127 1.23 7.31 4.01
CA LEU A 127 0.56 6.97 2.75
C LEU A 127 0.32 5.47 2.63
N LEU A 128 1.27 4.64 3.07
CA LEU A 128 1.13 3.19 3.10
C LEU A 128 0.02 2.75 4.06
N ASN A 129 0.00 3.28 5.28
CA ASN A 129 -1.05 2.96 6.26
C ASN A 129 -2.44 3.37 5.75
N GLU A 130 -2.54 4.51 5.06
CA GLU A 130 -3.79 4.95 4.45
C GLU A 130 -4.23 4.02 3.31
N GLN A 131 -3.31 3.58 2.46
CA GLN A 131 -3.58 2.60 1.42
C GLN A 131 -4.00 1.23 1.99
N GLU A 132 -3.35 0.77 3.06
CA GLU A 132 -3.74 -0.45 3.76
C GLU A 132 -5.18 -0.34 4.30
N LYS A 133 -5.54 0.80 4.91
CA LYS A 133 -6.90 1.05 5.37
C LYS A 133 -7.92 1.02 4.23
N GLN A 134 -7.60 1.65 3.10
CA GLN A 134 -8.48 1.64 1.92
C GLN A 134 -8.69 0.23 1.39
N ILE A 135 -7.63 -0.57 1.25
CA ILE A 135 -7.71 -1.96 0.80
C ILE A 135 -8.52 -2.80 1.81
N GLN A 136 -8.33 -2.60 3.11
CA GLN A 136 -9.09 -3.31 4.13
C GLN A 136 -10.58 -2.97 4.07
N GLN A 137 -10.93 -1.70 3.87
CA GLN A 137 -12.32 -1.28 3.66
C GLN A 137 -12.93 -1.90 2.40
N GLU A 138 -12.17 -1.97 1.31
CA GLU A 138 -12.61 -2.58 0.06
C GLU A 138 -12.83 -4.09 0.23
N LYS A 139 -11.93 -4.79 0.95
CA LYS A 139 -12.12 -6.20 1.31
C LYS A 139 -13.42 -6.42 2.08
N VAL A 140 -13.68 -5.62 3.11
CA VAL A 140 -14.94 -5.72 3.90
C VAL A 140 -16.17 -5.51 3.01
N LYS A 141 -16.12 -4.57 2.05
CA LYS A 141 -17.21 -4.36 1.09
C LYS A 141 -17.43 -5.60 0.21
N LEU A 142 -16.36 -6.18 -0.33
CA LEU A 142 -16.44 -7.38 -1.16
C LEU A 142 -16.93 -8.60 -0.37
N GLU A 143 -16.47 -8.79 0.86
CA GLU A 143 -16.93 -9.85 1.77
C GLU A 143 -18.43 -9.71 2.09
N THR A 144 -18.89 -8.46 2.29
CA THR A 144 -20.31 -8.17 2.49
C THR A 144 -21.12 -8.53 1.25
N GLN A 145 -20.65 -8.14 0.06
CA GLN A 145 -21.29 -8.49 -1.22
C GLN A 145 -21.34 -10.01 -1.44
N LEU A 146 -20.26 -10.72 -1.13
CA LEU A 146 -20.21 -12.19 -1.19
C LEU A 146 -21.25 -12.81 -0.26
N LYS A 147 -21.37 -12.31 0.98
CA LYS A 147 -22.36 -12.80 1.95
C LYS A 147 -23.80 -12.57 1.47
N LEU A 148 -24.09 -11.41 0.86
CA LEU A 148 -25.41 -11.13 0.28
C LEU A 148 -25.72 -12.06 -0.91
N LEU A 149 -24.75 -12.29 -1.80
CA LEU A 149 -24.90 -13.25 -2.90
C LEU A 149 -25.07 -14.68 -2.41
N GLU A 150 -24.46 -15.05 -1.29
CA GLU A 150 -24.62 -16.37 -0.67
C GLU A 150 -26.04 -16.55 -0.12
N GLN A 151 -26.57 -15.54 0.57
CA GLN A 151 -27.96 -15.52 1.02
C GLN A 151 -28.94 -15.59 -0.17
N GLU A 152 -28.65 -14.86 -1.25
CA GLU A 152 -29.47 -14.90 -2.47
C GLU A 152 -29.43 -16.29 -3.13
N TYR A 153 -28.25 -16.91 -3.18
CA TYR A 153 -28.08 -18.26 -3.71
C TYR A 153 -28.90 -19.29 -2.91
N GLU A 154 -28.84 -19.22 -1.58
CA GLU A 154 -29.64 -20.09 -0.69
C GLU A 154 -31.14 -19.87 -0.88
N ALA A 155 -31.59 -18.61 -1.01
CA ALA A 155 -32.98 -18.30 -1.30
C ALA A 155 -33.43 -18.86 -2.66
N CYS A 156 -32.59 -18.74 -3.70
CA CYS A 156 -32.87 -19.31 -5.02
C CYS A 156 -32.95 -20.84 -4.96
N LYS A 157 -32.06 -21.49 -4.19
CA LYS A 157 -32.06 -22.94 -4.00
C LYS A 157 -33.33 -23.42 -3.28
N GLN A 158 -33.73 -22.73 -2.21
CA GLN A 158 -34.98 -23.05 -1.49
C GLN A 158 -36.22 -22.82 -2.37
N GLY A 159 -36.24 -21.74 -3.17
CA GLY A 159 -37.31 -21.47 -4.14
C GLY A 159 -37.44 -22.56 -5.19
N GLU A 160 -36.31 -23.02 -5.74
CA GLU A 160 -36.26 -24.13 -6.68
C GLU A 160 -36.72 -25.45 -6.04
N GLU A 161 -36.23 -25.81 -4.84
CA GLU A 161 -36.66 -27.01 -4.13
C GLU A 161 -38.18 -27.04 -3.86
N ASN A 162 -38.77 -25.88 -3.55
CA ASN A 162 -40.21 -25.75 -3.37
C ASN A 162 -40.98 -25.90 -4.70
N GLU A 163 -40.47 -25.32 -5.79
CA GLU A 163 -41.07 -25.46 -7.11
C GLU A 163 -40.97 -26.92 -7.61
N ILE A 164 -39.87 -27.62 -7.35
CA ILE A 164 -39.70 -29.05 -7.64
C ILE A 164 -40.74 -29.89 -6.87
N LYS A 165 -40.97 -29.59 -5.58
CA LYS A 165 -42.00 -30.29 -4.78
C LYS A 165 -43.40 -30.11 -5.37
N MET A 166 -43.73 -28.90 -5.84
CA MET A 166 -45.02 -28.63 -6.50
C MET A 166 -45.18 -29.34 -7.85
N TRP A 167 -44.07 -29.62 -8.54
CA TRP A 167 -44.05 -30.33 -9.82
C TRP A 167 -43.98 -31.86 -9.67
N LYS A 168 -43.77 -32.37 -8.46
CA LYS A 168 -43.69 -33.81 -8.23
C LYS A 168 -45.10 -34.41 -8.41
N PRO A 169 -45.29 -35.40 -9.31
CA PRO A 169 -46.57 -36.06 -9.45
C PRO A 169 -46.93 -36.80 -8.16
N GLU A 170 -48.12 -36.55 -7.65
CA GLU A 170 -48.72 -37.36 -6.58
C GLU A 170 -49.18 -38.69 -7.21
N TYR A 171 -48.58 -39.80 -6.76
CA TYR A 171 -49.01 -41.16 -7.07
C TYR A 171 -49.64 -41.78 -5.83
#